data_AF-A0A034WX60-F1
#
_entry.id   AF-A0A034WX60-F1
#
_cell.length_a   1.000
_cell.length_b   1.000
_cell.length_c   1.000
_cell.angle_alpha   90.00
_cell.angle_beta   90.00
_cell.angle_gamma   90.00
#
_symmetry.space_group_name_H-M   'P 1'
#
loop_
_entity.id
_entity.type
_entity.pdbx_description
1 polymer ?
#
loop_
_entity_poly.entity_id
_entity_poly.type
_entity_poly.pdbx_seq_one_letter_code
_entity_poly.pdbx_strand_id
1 'polypeptide(L)'
;LPKSICQYCKVNFLDVNDERFAIEHQNHDLVASRDVCIRESIWKVSITFNIRCNRNEIVDSDHRLKIVYHYQEFNDTDIAKRVRRELRNQSPYFEQALYVASVLEEQPAGSAVTTVRARDPEDSQIGRA
;
A
#
# COMPACT_ATOMS: atom_id res chain seq x y z
N LEU A 1 4.66 9.81 -7.95
CA LEU A 1 3.83 9.50 -9.14
C LEU A 1 4.72 9.41 -10.38
N PRO A 2 4.44 8.50 -11.33
CA PRO A 2 5.10 8.49 -12.63
C PRO A 2 4.93 9.83 -13.36
N LYS A 3 6.00 10.33 -13.99
CA LYS A 3 5.98 11.63 -14.70
C LYS A 3 4.89 11.72 -15.76
N SER A 4 4.52 10.60 -16.38
CA SER A 4 3.46 10.51 -17.39
C SER A 4 2.06 10.92 -16.89
N ILE A 5 1.80 10.79 -15.59
CA ILE A 5 0.48 11.06 -14.99
C ILE A 5 0.48 12.25 -14.01
N CYS A 6 1.64 12.76 -13.60
CA CYS A 6 1.75 13.90 -12.67
C CYS A 6 1.03 15.17 -13.14
N GLN A 7 0.86 15.36 -14.46
CA GLN A 7 0.14 16.50 -15.02
C GLN A 7 -1.38 16.38 -14.90
N TYR A 8 -1.90 15.16 -14.74
CA TYR A 8 -3.34 14.87 -14.68
C TYR A 8 -3.81 14.51 -13.27
N CYS A 9 -2.90 14.08 -12.40
CA CYS A 9 -3.20 13.58 -11.07
C CYS A 9 -2.49 14.40 -10.01
N LYS A 10 -3.21 14.71 -8.93
CA LYS A 10 -2.70 15.40 -7.75
C LYS A 10 -2.74 14.47 -6.55
N VAL A 11 -1.70 14.55 -5.72
CA VAL A 11 -1.64 13.85 -4.44
C VAL A 11 -2.07 14.82 -3.34
N ASN A 12 -3.04 14.42 -2.52
CA ASN A 12 -3.44 15.18 -1.33
C ASN A 12 -3.17 14.34 -0.09
N PHE A 13 -2.29 14.82 0.78
CA PHE A 13 -2.03 14.21 2.08
C PHE A 13 -3.14 14.59 3.05
N LEU A 14 -3.80 13.60 3.63
CA LEU A 14 -4.97 13.76 4.49
C LEU A 14 -4.60 13.71 5.97
N ASP A 15 -3.71 12.78 6.35
CA ASP A 15 -3.37 12.56 7.75
C ASP A 15 -1.96 11.95 7.89
N VAL A 16 -1.28 12.33 8.97
CA VAL A 16 -0.05 11.70 9.47
C VAL A 16 -0.33 11.28 10.90
N ASN A 17 -0.34 9.97 11.16
CA ASN A 17 -0.85 9.42 12.42
C ASN A 17 0.05 9.64 13.66
N ASP A 18 1.23 10.24 13.47
CA ASP A 18 2.21 10.52 14.52
C ASP A 18 2.56 12.00 14.45
N GLU A 19 2.11 12.76 15.45
CA GLU A 19 2.26 14.21 15.52
C GLU A 19 3.72 14.69 15.53
N ARG A 20 4.70 13.80 15.74
CA ARG A 20 6.14 14.14 15.62
C ARG A 20 6.53 14.44 14.19
N PHE A 21 5.71 14.06 13.21
CA PHE A 21 6.00 14.21 11.79
C PHE A 21 4.92 15.00 11.07
N ALA A 22 5.30 15.60 9.95
CA ALA A 22 4.42 16.29 9.02
C ALA A 22 4.90 16.08 7.58
N ILE A 23 4.04 16.34 6.61
CA ILE A 23 4.43 16.39 5.20
C ILE A 23 4.69 17.86 4.82
N GLU A 24 5.88 18.12 4.31
CA GLU A 24 6.27 19.42 3.76
C GLU A 24 5.57 19.65 2.41
N HIS A 25 5.06 20.86 2.17
CA HIS A 25 4.13 21.12 1.06
C HIS A 25 4.77 21.34 -0.31
N GLN A 26 6.07 21.61 -0.40
CA GLN A 26 6.73 21.95 -1.68
C GLN A 26 7.27 20.70 -2.37
N ASN A 27 7.98 19.87 -1.62
CA ASN A 27 8.65 18.66 -2.08
C ASN A 27 7.90 17.38 -1.67
N HIS A 28 6.90 17.49 -0.78
CA HIS A 28 6.18 16.35 -0.21
C HIS A 28 7.08 15.45 0.64
N ASP A 29 8.06 16.05 1.30
CA ASP A 29 8.99 15.34 2.17
C ASP A 29 8.36 15.08 3.55
N LEU A 30 8.64 13.90 4.11
CA LEU A 30 8.31 13.61 5.50
C LEU A 30 9.34 14.29 6.41
N VAL A 31 8.90 15.26 7.19
CA VAL A 31 9.74 16.08 8.07
C VAL A 31 9.31 15.93 9.52
N ALA A 32 10.23 16.22 10.46
CA ALA A 32 9.87 16.37 11.86
C ALA A 32 9.05 17.66 12.04
N SER A 33 7.94 17.60 12.77
CA SER A 33 7.07 18.75 13.06
C SER A 33 7.64 19.67 14.13
N ARG A 34 8.58 19.15 14.94
CA ARG A 34 9.25 19.82 16.06
C ARG A 34 10.63 19.18 16.29
N ASP A 35 11.45 19.84 17.09
CA ASP A 35 12.68 19.25 17.59
C ASP A 35 12.35 18.00 18.40
N VAL A 36 12.79 16.84 17.90
CA VAL A 36 12.47 15.54 18.50
C VAL A 36 13.65 14.59 18.40
N CYS A 37 14.00 13.97 19.52
CA CYS A 37 14.92 12.84 19.56
C CYS A 37 14.10 11.56 19.73
N ILE A 38 14.14 10.68 18.73
CA ILE A 38 13.45 9.39 18.77
C ILE A 38 14.41 8.38 19.39
N ARG A 39 14.09 7.88 20.58
CA ARG A 39 14.93 6.93 21.33
C ARG A 39 14.53 5.48 21.11
N GLU A 40 13.31 5.28 20.63
CA GLU A 40 12.73 3.99 20.35
C GLU A 40 13.51 3.29 19.25
N SER A 41 13.99 2.07 19.52
CA SER A 41 14.67 1.24 18.52
C SER A 41 13.74 0.83 17.37
N ILE A 42 12.43 0.92 17.57
CA ILE A 42 11.42 0.65 16.56
C ILE A 42 10.32 1.68 16.68
N TRP A 43 9.98 2.34 15.57
CA TRP A 43 8.82 3.21 15.49
C TRP A 43 8.15 3.10 14.13
N LYS A 44 6.90 3.57 14.03
CA LYS A 44 6.11 3.51 12.81
C LYS A 44 5.33 4.81 12.63
N VAL A 45 5.24 5.27 11.39
CA VAL A 45 4.37 6.37 10.97
C VAL A 45 3.52 5.90 9.80
N SER A 46 2.25 6.27 9.78
CA SER A 46 1.28 5.97 8.74
C SER A 46 0.76 7.28 8.18
N ILE A 47 0.80 7.39 6.85
CA ILE A 47 0.42 8.58 6.10
C ILE A 47 -0.75 8.18 5.22
N THR A 48 -1.89 8.84 5.40
CA THR A 48 -3.07 8.66 4.57
C THR A 48 -3.10 9.75 3.53
N PHE A 49 -3.27 9.39 2.26
CA PHE A 49 -3.33 10.33 1.16
C PHE A 49 -4.29 9.82 0.09
N ASN A 50 -4.81 10.73 -0.73
CA ASN A 50 -5.55 10.36 -1.92
C ASN A 50 -4.88 10.89 -3.18
N ILE A 51 -5.17 10.23 -4.29
CA ILE A 51 -4.78 10.64 -5.62
C ILE A 51 -6.07 10.98 -6.36
N ARG A 52 -6.16 12.23 -6.82
CA ARG A 52 -7.30 12.74 -7.57
C ARG A 52 -6.86 13.13 -8.97
N CYS A 53 -7.52 12.60 -9.98
CA CYS A 53 -7.15 12.75 -11.38
C CYS A 53 -8.25 13.43 -12.19
N ASN A 54 -7.87 14.32 -13.11
CA ASN A 54 -8.80 15.05 -13.99
C ASN A 54 -8.97 14.37 -15.36
N ARG A 55 -8.81 13.04 -15.42
CA ARG A 55 -8.89 12.27 -16.67
C ARG A 55 -9.70 11.00 -16.42
N ASN A 56 -10.76 10.81 -17.21
CA ASN A 56 -11.73 9.73 -17.01
C ASN A 56 -11.16 8.31 -17.13
N GLU A 57 -10.02 8.17 -17.83
CA GLU A 57 -9.30 6.89 -17.96
C GLU A 57 -8.48 6.52 -16.71
N ILE A 58 -8.28 7.47 -15.78
CA ILE A 58 -7.49 7.28 -14.56
C ILE A 58 -8.43 7.39 -13.38
N VAL A 59 -8.55 6.29 -12.63
CA VAL A 59 -9.44 6.21 -11.46
C VAL A 59 -8.76 6.84 -10.25
N ASP A 60 -9.52 7.67 -9.53
CA ASP A 60 -9.11 8.19 -8.22
C ASP A 60 -8.86 7.06 -7.23
N SER A 61 -7.92 7.27 -6.31
CA SER A 61 -7.56 6.24 -5.34
C SER A 61 -7.20 6.82 -3.98
N ASP A 62 -7.60 6.11 -2.92
CA ASP A 62 -7.20 6.40 -1.55
C ASP A 62 -6.12 5.41 -1.12
N HIS A 63 -5.11 5.90 -0.40
CA HIS A 63 -3.92 5.14 -0.04
C HIS A 63 -3.50 5.39 1.41
N ARG A 64 -2.82 4.40 1.97
CA ARG A 64 -2.20 4.48 3.30
C ARG A 64 -0.78 3.93 3.23
N LEU A 65 0.21 4.80 3.33
CA LEU A 65 1.63 4.45 3.38
C LEU A 65 2.05 4.24 4.83
N LYS A 66 2.55 3.06 5.15
CA LYS A 66 3.09 2.75 6.49
C LYS A 66 4.61 2.65 6.41
N ILE A 67 5.31 3.53 7.11
CA ILE A 67 6.76 3.51 7.26
C ILE A 67 7.06 2.91 8.63
N VAL A 68 7.93 1.90 8.66
CA VAL A 68 8.41 1.27 9.88
C VAL A 68 9.91 1.47 9.92
N TYR A 69 10.38 2.18 10.93
CA TYR A 69 11.78 2.39 11.17
C TYR A 69 12.28 1.44 12.25
N HIS A 70 13.48 0.89 12.02
CA HIS A 70 14.15 0.01 12.95
C HIS A 70 15.61 0.44 13.08
N TYR A 71 16.01 0.87 14.27
CA TYR A 71 17.40 1.15 14.64
C TYR A 71 17.76 0.32 15.87
N GLN A 72 18.34 -0.83 15.59
CA GLN A 72 19.03 -1.67 16.55
C GLN A 72 20.17 -2.31 15.78
N GLU A 73 21.39 -2.24 16.29
CA GLU A 73 22.46 -3.13 15.83
C GLU A 73 22.03 -4.54 16.20
N PHE A 74 21.52 -5.28 15.22
CA PHE A 74 21.06 -6.63 15.46
C PHE A 74 22.26 -7.56 15.53
N ASN A 75 22.38 -8.29 16.65
CA ASN A 75 22.93 -9.63 16.56
C ASN A 75 21.94 -10.46 15.73
N ASP A 76 22.46 -11.05 14.64
CA ASP A 76 21.78 -11.46 13.40
C ASP A 76 20.68 -12.56 13.52
N THR A 77 20.17 -12.88 14.71
CA THR A 77 19.53 -14.19 14.90
C THR A 77 18.02 -14.24 14.80
N ASP A 78 17.24 -13.23 15.24
CA ASP A 78 15.76 -13.41 15.31
C ASP A 78 14.91 -12.23 14.82
N ILE A 79 15.21 -11.00 15.22
CA ILE A 79 14.39 -9.84 14.81
C ILE A 79 14.70 -9.44 13.37
N ALA A 80 15.97 -9.46 12.95
CA ALA A 80 16.34 -9.24 11.55
C ALA A 80 15.70 -10.28 10.62
N LYS A 81 15.58 -11.55 11.04
CA LYS A 81 14.86 -12.58 10.28
C LYS A 81 13.37 -12.30 10.21
N ARG A 82 12.75 -11.88 11.33
CA ARG A 82 11.32 -11.51 11.35
C ARG A 82 11.04 -10.29 10.46
N VAL A 83 11.85 -9.24 10.55
CA VAL A 83 11.74 -8.04 9.70
C VAL A 83 11.98 -8.39 8.23
N ARG A 84 12.98 -9.22 7.90
CA ARG A 84 13.20 -9.72 6.53
C ARG A 84 12.00 -10.53 6.01
N ARG A 85 11.35 -11.31 6.87
CA ARG A 85 10.13 -12.06 6.52
C ARG A 85 8.94 -11.11 6.30
N GLU A 86 8.72 -10.15 7.19
CA GLU A 86 7.65 -9.14 7.02
C GLU A 86 7.88 -8.22 5.82
N LEU A 87 9.13 -7.91 5.47
CA LEU A 87 9.49 -7.16 4.26
C LEU A 87 9.33 -7.98 2.98
N ARG A 88 9.41 -9.32 3.07
CA ARG A 88 9.17 -10.24 1.95
C ARG A 88 7.70 -10.65 1.82
N ASN A 89 6.94 -10.53 2.90
CA ASN A 89 5.50 -10.81 2.94
C ASN A 89 4.76 -9.83 2.02
N GLN A 90 4.54 -10.27 0.78
CA GLN A 90 3.79 -9.52 -0.21
C GLN A 90 2.35 -10.04 -0.19
N SER A 91 1.38 -9.14 -0.07
CA SER A 91 -0.03 -9.53 -0.15
C SER A 91 -0.34 -10.16 -1.52
N PRO A 92 -1.27 -11.13 -1.58
CA PRO A 92 -1.73 -11.68 -2.85
C PRO A 92 -2.21 -10.56 -3.78
N TYR A 93 -1.85 -10.67 -5.06
CA TYR A 93 -2.24 -9.71 -6.07
C TYR A 93 -3.02 -10.42 -7.18
N PHE A 94 -4.05 -9.75 -7.69
CA PHE A 94 -4.81 -10.27 -8.82
C PHE A 94 -3.97 -10.30 -10.10
N GLU A 95 -4.16 -11.30 -10.95
CA GLU A 95 -3.46 -11.41 -12.22
C GLU A 95 -3.83 -10.27 -13.20
N GLN A 96 -5.02 -9.70 -13.06
CA GLN A 96 -5.49 -8.55 -13.83
C GLN A 96 -5.90 -7.41 -12.89
N ALA A 97 -5.60 -6.18 -13.29
CA ALA A 97 -6.02 -4.98 -12.57
C ALA A 97 -7.54 -4.72 -12.69
N LEU A 98 -8.18 -5.24 -13.73
CA LEU A 98 -9.61 -5.09 -13.99
C LEU A 98 -10.16 -6.36 -14.64
N TYR A 99 -11.22 -6.91 -14.08
CA TYR A 99 -12.00 -8.01 -14.65
C TYR A 99 -13.36 -7.47 -15.09
N VAL A 100 -13.68 -7.60 -16.37
CA VAL A 100 -15.00 -7.24 -16.92
C VAL A 100 -15.64 -8.49 -17.47
N ALA A 101 -16.91 -8.74 -17.09
CA ALA A 101 -17.71 -9.83 -17.59
C ALA A 101 -19.11 -9.32 -17.95
N SER A 102 -19.72 -9.93 -18.95
CA SER A 102 -21.08 -9.62 -19.41
C SER A 102 -21.93 -10.87 -19.33
N VAL A 103 -23.16 -10.73 -18.85
CA VAL A 103 -24.10 -11.83 -18.67
C VAL A 103 -25.42 -11.45 -19.35
N LEU A 104 -26.09 -12.43 -19.96
CA LEU A 104 -27.42 -12.24 -20.55
C LEU A 104 -28.49 -12.13 -19.46
N GLU A 105 -29.58 -11.41 -19.74
CA GLU A 105 -30.61 -11.04 -18.76
C GLU A 105 -31.37 -12.24 -18.14
N GLU A 106 -31.32 -13.42 -18.77
CA GLU A 106 -32.06 -14.63 -18.36
C GLU A 106 -31.14 -15.83 -18.07
N GLN A 107 -30.12 -15.63 -17.23
CA GLN A 107 -29.27 -16.74 -16.79
C GLN A 107 -29.86 -17.46 -15.56
N PRO A 108 -29.84 -18.81 -15.54
CA PRO A 108 -30.32 -19.58 -14.40
C PRO A 108 -29.47 -19.34 -13.15
N ALA A 109 -30.06 -19.58 -11.98
CA ALA A 109 -29.35 -19.49 -10.71
C ALA A 109 -28.16 -20.45 -10.67
N GLY A 110 -27.00 -19.94 -10.26
CA GLY A 110 -25.74 -20.69 -10.23
C GLY A 110 -24.89 -20.57 -11.48
N SER A 111 -25.29 -19.79 -12.49
CA SER A 111 -24.43 -19.50 -13.64
C SER A 111 -23.13 -18.81 -13.21
N ALA A 112 -22.00 -19.41 -13.57
CA ALA A 112 -20.69 -18.83 -13.34
C ALA A 112 -20.48 -17.61 -14.25
N VAL A 113 -20.15 -16.46 -13.66
CA VAL A 113 -19.99 -15.18 -14.39
C VAL A 113 -18.55 -14.94 -14.82
N THR A 114 -17.60 -15.08 -13.89
CA THR A 114 -16.18 -14.93 -14.17
C THR A 114 -15.36 -15.63 -13.08
N THR A 115 -14.09 -15.91 -13.39
CA THR A 115 -13.12 -16.45 -12.44
C THR A 115 -12.01 -15.44 -12.28
N VAL A 116 -11.81 -14.95 -11.05
CA VAL A 116 -10.67 -14.11 -10.70
C VAL A 116 -9.57 -14.97 -10.10
N ARG A 117 -8.31 -14.64 -10.40
CA ARG A 117 -7.15 -15.35 -9.88
C ARG A 117 -6.22 -14.37 -9.20
N ALA A 118 -5.82 -14.70 -7.98
CA ALA A 118 -4.77 -14.01 -7.27
C ALA A 118 -3.54 -14.91 -7.16
N ARG A 119 -2.36 -14.30 -7.18
CA ARG A 119 -1.08 -14.95 -6.93
C ARG A 119 -0.53 -14.42 -5.61
N ASP A 120 -0.14 -15.34 -4.74
CA ASP A 120 0.68 -15.03 -3.59
C ASP A 120 2.17 -15.18 -3.98
N PRO A 121 2.98 -14.12 -3.90
CA PRO A 121 4.42 -14.19 -4.13
C PRO A 121 5.15 -15.08 -3.13
N GLU A 122 4.62 -15.21 -1.91
CA GLU A 122 5.10 -16.18 -0.95
C GLU A 122 4.29 -17.46 -1.21
N ASP A 123 4.95 -18.50 -1.77
CA ASP A 123 4.39 -19.85 -2.00
C ASP A 123 4.07 -20.57 -0.67
N SER A 124 3.50 -19.84 0.28
CA SER A 124 2.85 -20.39 1.44
C SER A 124 1.61 -21.09 0.93
N GLN A 125 1.56 -22.41 1.10
CA GLN A 125 0.40 -23.22 0.80
C GLN A 125 -0.77 -22.79 1.70
N ILE A 126 -1.49 -21.74 1.32
CA ILE A 126 -2.76 -21.40 1.91
C ILE A 126 -3.81 -22.23 1.18
N GLY A 127 -4.08 -23.41 1.73
CA GLY A 127 -5.20 -24.25 1.28
C GLY A 127 -4.85 -25.69 1.04
N ARG A 128 -4.68 -26.47 2.11
CA ARG A 128 -5.28 -27.81 2.12
C ARG A 128 -6.67 -27.65 2.71
N ALA A 129 -7.67 -27.69 1.84
CA ALA A 129 -9.05 -27.98 2.24
C ALA A 129 -9.13 -29.42 2.79
#